data_AF-A0A3B6GLT8-F1
#
_entry.id   AF-A0A3B6GLT8-F1
#
_cell.length_a   1.000
_cell.length_b   1.000
_cell.length_c   1.000
_cell.angle_alpha   90.00
_cell.angle_beta   90.00
_cell.angle_gamma   90.00
#
_symmetry.space_group_name_H-M   'P 1'
#
loop_
_entity.id
_entity.type
_entity.pdbx_description
1 polymer ?
#
loop_
_entity_poly.entity_id
_entity_poly.type
_entity_poly.pdbx_seq_one_letter_code
_entity_poly.pdbx_strand_id
1 'polypeptide(L)'
;MQQQPRWKIAKEQKLWSPTHQVSKSQGATLTCMGNSRFFLVDCVVADGFEFQDAFDDPHGFVLNMTTFRLKYNHEGKLRIVDRNTTSCRISRQLSSFAPVAFWM
;
A
#
# COMPACT_ATOMS: atom_id res chain seq x y z
N MET A 1 -32.50 3.04 -17.27
CA MET A 1 -31.56 3.81 -16.44
C MET A 1 -30.70 2.84 -15.65
N GLN A 2 -29.37 2.87 -15.80
CA GLN A 2 -28.49 2.04 -14.98
C GLN A 2 -28.41 2.64 -13.56
N GLN A 3 -28.78 1.86 -12.55
CA GLN A 3 -28.65 2.28 -11.15
C GLN A 3 -27.16 2.37 -10.80
N GLN A 4 -26.73 3.49 -10.22
CA GLN A 4 -25.34 3.64 -9.78
C GLN A 4 -25.02 2.57 -8.72
N PRO A 5 -23.84 1.95 -8.79
CA PRO A 5 -23.43 0.95 -7.82
C PRO A 5 -23.36 1.57 -6.42
N ARG A 6 -23.94 0.86 -5.44
CA ARG A 6 -23.90 1.25 -4.02
C ARG A 6 -22.51 0.95 -3.46
N TRP A 7 -21.56 1.85 -3.67
CA TRP A 7 -20.20 1.76 -3.15
C TRP A 7 -20.21 1.56 -1.63
N LYS A 8 -19.34 0.68 -1.14
CA LYS A 8 -19.11 0.45 0.29
C LYS A 8 -17.62 0.61 0.59
N ILE A 9 -17.33 1.24 1.73
CA ILE A 9 -15.98 1.48 2.20
C ILE A 9 -15.75 0.61 3.44
N ALA A 10 -14.66 -0.14 3.44
CA ALA A 10 -14.19 -0.89 4.60
C ALA A 10 -13.69 0.12 5.65
N LYS A 11 -14.18 0.02 6.90
CA LYS A 11 -13.95 1.04 7.94
C LYS A 11 -12.63 0.86 8.71
N GLU A 12 -11.86 -0.17 8.37
CA GLU A 12 -10.57 -0.43 8.99
C GLU A 12 -9.59 0.71 8.71
N GLN A 13 -9.01 1.26 9.76
CA GLN A 13 -8.02 2.32 9.66
C GLN A 13 -6.63 1.72 9.43
N LYS A 14 -5.76 2.45 8.72
CA LYS A 14 -4.33 2.16 8.53
C LYS A 14 -4.01 0.96 7.62
N LEU A 15 -4.50 1.00 6.38
CA LEU A 15 -3.90 0.21 5.27
C LEU A 15 -2.52 0.74 4.84
N TRP A 16 -2.18 1.96 5.27
CA TRP A 16 -1.06 2.77 4.82
C TRP A 16 -0.42 3.39 6.04
N SER A 17 0.89 3.67 5.98
CA SER A 17 1.53 4.49 7.00
C SER A 17 1.04 5.95 6.85
N PRO A 18 0.64 6.65 7.92
CA PRO A 18 0.31 8.07 7.86
C PRO A 18 1.49 8.93 7.40
N THR A 19 2.72 8.43 7.59
CA THR A 19 3.98 9.07 7.23
C THR A 19 4.32 8.95 5.74
N HIS A 20 3.31 8.83 4.88
CA HIS A 20 3.42 8.89 3.41
C HIS A 20 3.86 10.29 2.95
N GLN A 21 5.10 10.66 3.29
CA GLN A 21 5.71 11.96 2.98
C GLN A 21 6.73 11.84 1.84
N VAL A 22 6.96 10.64 1.33
CA VAL A 22 8.07 10.31 0.42
C VAL A 22 7.82 10.81 -1.00
N SER A 23 6.61 11.20 -1.34
CA SER A 23 6.33 12.25 -2.32
C SER A 23 4.83 12.28 -2.58
N LYS A 24 4.27 13.49 -2.70
CA LYS A 24 2.91 13.68 -3.23
C LYS A 24 2.75 13.13 -4.66
N SER A 25 3.82 12.69 -5.32
CA SER A 25 3.85 12.24 -6.72
C SER A 25 4.02 10.73 -6.92
N GLN A 26 4.49 9.96 -5.93
CA GLN A 26 4.72 8.50 -6.07
C GLN A 26 4.00 7.77 -4.92
N GLY A 27 2.68 7.64 -5.05
CA GLY A 27 1.80 6.98 -4.09
C GLY A 27 1.94 5.45 -4.07
N ALA A 28 1.32 4.83 -3.06
CA ALA A 28 1.14 3.38 -3.04
C ALA A 28 0.32 2.90 -4.25
N THR A 29 0.64 1.72 -4.78
CA THR A 29 -0.14 1.09 -5.86
C THR A 29 -0.89 -0.14 -5.35
N LEU A 30 -2.13 -0.30 -5.81
CA LEU A 30 -3.05 -1.37 -5.42
C LEU A 30 -3.43 -2.18 -6.65
N THR A 31 -3.40 -3.51 -6.53
CA THR A 31 -3.91 -4.41 -7.56
C THR A 31 -4.85 -5.47 -6.98
N CYS A 32 -5.80 -5.93 -7.80
CA CYS A 32 -6.71 -7.02 -7.48
C CYS A 32 -6.13 -8.33 -7.99
N MET A 33 -5.94 -9.31 -7.11
CA MET A 33 -5.40 -10.63 -7.44
C MET A 33 -6.51 -11.68 -7.66
N GLY A 34 -7.77 -11.25 -7.76
CA GLY A 34 -8.94 -12.13 -7.80
C GLY A 34 -9.33 -12.73 -6.45
N ASN A 35 -10.50 -13.38 -6.38
CA ASN A 35 -11.03 -14.00 -5.15
C ASN A 35 -11.10 -13.04 -3.94
N SER A 36 -11.41 -11.77 -4.22
CA SER A 36 -11.42 -10.67 -3.25
C SER A 36 -10.08 -10.44 -2.54
N ARG A 37 -8.97 -10.92 -3.10
CA ARG A 37 -7.60 -10.65 -2.64
C ARG A 37 -7.05 -9.44 -3.34
N PHE A 38 -6.33 -8.63 -2.58
CA PHE A 38 -5.69 -7.40 -3.03
C PHE A 38 -4.25 -7.39 -2.56
N PHE A 39 -3.40 -6.76 -3.36
CA PHE A 39 -2.01 -6.50 -3.03
C PHE A 39 -1.75 -4.99 -3.14
N LEU A 40 -1.23 -4.44 -2.07
CA LEU A 40 -0.84 -3.03 -1.94
C LEU A 40 0.66 -2.99 -1.76
N VAL A 41 1.35 -2.20 -2.56
CA VAL A 41 2.77 -1.91 -2.37
C VAL A 41 2.97 -0.42 -2.16
N ASP A 42 3.79 -0.11 -1.17
CA ASP A 42 4.11 1.25 -0.78
C ASP A 42 5.62 1.39 -0.55
N CYS A 43 6.17 2.57 -0.81
CA CYS A 43 7.57 2.90 -0.56
C CYS A 43 7.63 4.06 0.43
N VAL A 44 8.23 3.81 1.58
CA VAL A 44 8.36 4.80 2.66
C VAL A 44 9.83 5.04 3.01
N VAL A 45 10.12 6.15 3.67
CA VAL A 45 11.44 6.45 4.24
C VAL A 45 11.62 5.54 5.45
N ALA A 46 12.81 4.97 5.58
CA ALA A 46 13.15 4.13 6.71
C ALA A 46 13.18 4.94 8.01
N ASP A 47 12.83 4.30 9.13
CA ASP A 47 12.88 4.95 10.44
C ASP A 47 14.28 5.51 10.72
N GLY A 48 14.33 6.75 11.19
CA GLY A 48 15.58 7.45 11.51
C GLY A 48 16.22 8.21 10.35
N PHE A 49 15.59 8.22 9.17
CA PHE A 49 16.00 9.05 8.04
C PHE A 49 15.02 10.20 7.81
N GLU A 50 15.57 11.37 7.48
CA GLU A 50 14.81 12.41 6.80
C GLU A 50 14.71 12.08 5.31
N PHE A 51 13.67 12.58 4.64
CA PHE A 51 13.41 12.23 3.24
C PHE A 51 14.59 12.54 2.30
N GLN A 52 15.30 13.65 2.53
CA GLN A 52 16.46 14.03 1.71
C GLN A 52 17.65 13.09 1.95
N ASP A 53 17.95 12.77 3.21
CA ASP A 53 19.09 11.92 3.57
C ASP A 53 18.88 10.46 3.15
N ALA A 54 17.62 10.02 3.05
CA ALA A 54 17.28 8.67 2.61
C ALA A 54 17.77 8.34 1.19
N PHE A 55 18.00 9.35 0.33
CA PHE A 55 18.52 9.14 -1.02
C PHE A 55 20.00 8.79 -1.05
N ASP A 56 20.76 9.22 -0.04
CA ASP A 56 22.20 9.02 0.02
C ASP A 56 22.58 7.74 0.77
N ASP A 57 21.60 7.02 1.33
CA ASP A 57 21.80 5.80 2.11
C ASP A 57 21.15 4.56 1.44
N PRO A 58 21.87 3.43 1.29
CA PRO A 58 21.33 2.20 0.71
C PRO A 58 20.20 1.55 1.54
N HIS A 59 19.94 2.03 2.75
CA HIS A 59 18.91 1.61 3.68
C HIS A 59 17.90 2.72 4.00
N GLY A 60 17.95 3.87 3.30
CA GLY A 60 17.08 5.01 3.52
C GLY A 60 15.60 4.77 3.18
N PHE A 61 15.27 3.70 2.44
CA PHE A 61 13.90 3.39 2.04
C PHE A 61 13.47 1.96 2.37
N VAL A 62 12.17 1.80 2.61
CA VAL A 62 11.50 0.52 2.88
C VAL A 62 10.30 0.36 1.96
N LEU A 63 10.23 -0.77 1.27
CA LEU A 63 9.01 -1.23 0.60
C LEU A 63 8.13 -1.97 1.60
N ASN A 64 6.90 -1.51 1.76
CA ASN A 64 5.84 -2.21 2.49
C ASN A 64 4.93 -2.92 1.49
N MET A 65 4.91 -4.25 1.54
CA MET A 65 4.08 -5.10 0.70
C MET A 65 2.97 -5.71 1.55
N THR A 66 1.73 -5.35 1.27
CA THR A 66 0.57 -5.78 2.04
C THR A 66 -0.40 -6.57 1.18
N THR A 67 -0.60 -7.84 1.52
CA THR A 67 -1.71 -8.66 1.02
C THR A 67 -2.88 -8.57 1.97
N PHE A 68 -4.10 -8.48 1.46
CA PHE A 68 -5.32 -8.57 2.27
C PHE A 68 -6.52 -9.05 1.46
N ARG A 69 -7.60 -9.41 2.15
CA ARG A 69 -8.88 -9.77 1.54
C ARG A 69 -10.00 -8.85 1.97
N LEU A 70 -10.95 -8.64 1.07
CA LEU A 70 -12.23 -8.02 1.39
C LEU A 70 -13.31 -9.09 1.56
N LYS A 71 -14.01 -9.06 2.70
CA LYS A 71 -15.10 -10.00 3.01
C LYS A 71 -16.23 -9.27 3.72
N TYR A 72 -17.47 -9.67 3.42
CA TYR A 72 -18.62 -9.24 4.21
C TYR A 72 -18.71 -10.04 5.51
N ASN A 73 -18.93 -9.36 6.62
CA ASN A 73 -19.33 -10.03 7.87
C ASN A 73 -20.83 -10.39 7.82
N HIS A 74 -21.32 -11.08 8.85
CA HIS A 74 -22.72 -11.48 8.99
C HIS A 74 -23.70 -10.29 9.04
N GLU A 75 -23.23 -9.10 9.40
CA GLU A 75 -24.00 -7.85 9.42
C GLU A 75 -24.01 -7.13 8.05
N GLY A 76 -23.41 -7.72 7.01
CA GLY A 76 -23.32 -7.11 5.67
C GLY A 76 -22.36 -5.93 5.56
N LYS A 77 -21.47 -5.73 6.55
CA LYS A 77 -20.40 -4.73 6.54
C LYS A 77 -19.17 -5.30 5.84
N LEU A 78 -18.57 -4.49 4.97
CA LEU A 78 -17.32 -4.82 4.30
C LEU A 78 -16.16 -4.72 5.30
N ARG A 79 -15.32 -5.75 5.36
CA ARG A 79 -14.18 -5.85 6.28
C ARG A 79 -12.92 -6.24 5.52
N ILE A 80 -11.79 -5.79 6.05
CA ILE A 80 -10.46 -6.29 5.68
C ILE A 80 -10.13 -7.49 6.55
N VAL A 81 -9.77 -8.62 5.93
CA VAL A 81 -9.37 -9.87 6.61
C VAL A 81 -8.08 -10.40 6.00
N ASP A 82 -7.46 -11.37 6.67
CA ASP A 82 -6.23 -12.04 6.21
C ASP A 82 -5.12 -11.06 5.81
N ARG A 83 -5.01 -9.94 6.55
CA ARG A 83 -4.01 -8.90 6.29
C ARG A 83 -2.64 -9.42 6.71
N ASN A 84 -1.72 -9.44 5.76
CA ASN A 84 -0.31 -9.73 6.00
C ASN A 84 0.54 -8.65 5.34
N THR A 85 1.48 -8.09 6.10
CA THR A 85 2.40 -7.06 5.63
C THR A 85 3.83 -7.55 5.81
N THR A 86 4.63 -7.44 4.76
CA THR A 86 6.06 -7.74 4.78
C THR A 86 6.81 -6.51 4.29
N SER A 87 7.92 -6.19 4.94
CA SER A 87 8.71 -5.01 4.65
C SER A 87 10.11 -5.40 4.21
N CYS A 88 10.66 -4.75 3.19
CA CYS A 88 12.04 -4.93 2.78
C CYS A 88 12.74 -3.59 2.57
N ARG A 89 13.99 -3.48 3.03
CA ARG A 89 14.83 -2.32 2.74
C ARG A 89 15.22 -2.36 1.28
N ILE A 90 15.23 -1.20 0.64
CA ILE A 90 15.69 -1.05 -0.74
C ILE A 90 16.73 0.05 -0.84
N SER A 91 17.79 -0.24 -1.60
CA SER A 91 18.73 0.78 -2.05
C SER A 91 18.18 1.41 -3.31
N ARG A 92 18.03 2.73 -3.31
CA ARG A 92 17.52 3.49 -4.45
C ARG A 92 18.71 3.96 -5.28
N GLN A 93 18.93 3.35 -6.45
CA GLN A 93 19.99 3.81 -7.37
C GLN A 93 19.53 4.92 -8.33
N LEU A 94 18.23 5.27 -8.32
CA LEU A 94 17.64 6.24 -9.23
C LEU A 94 16.95 7.38 -8.47
N SER A 95 17.06 8.59 -9.03
CA SER A 95 16.42 9.80 -8.51
C SER A 95 14.89 9.75 -8.52
N SER A 96 14.29 8.86 -9.33
CA SER A 96 12.85 8.58 -9.31
C SER A 96 12.55 7.07 -9.32
N PHE A 97 11.65 6.63 -8.44
CA PHE A 97 11.21 5.24 -8.31
C PHE A 97 9.82 5.23 -7.66
N ALA A 98 8.87 4.60 -8.33
CA ALA A 98 7.53 4.35 -7.80
C ALA A 98 7.28 2.84 -7.84
N PRO A 99 6.90 2.22 -6.71
CA PRO A 99 6.55 0.81 -6.74
C PRO A 99 5.25 0.61 -7.52
N VAL A 100 5.23 -0.37 -8.42
CA VAL A 100 4.08 -0.71 -9.25
C VAL A 100 3.67 -2.15 -8.97
N ALA A 101 2.44 -2.35 -8.50
CA ALA A 101 1.81 -3.65 -8.40
C ALA A 101 0.89 -3.92 -9.60
N PHE A 102 1.03 -5.11 -10.20
CA PHE A 102 0.13 -5.64 -11.22
C PHE A 102 -0.06 -7.15 -11.00
N TRP A 103 -1.14 -7.69 -11.55
CA TRP A 103 -1.49 -9.11 -11.46
C TRP A 103 -1.67 -9.65 -12.88
N MET A 104 -1.12 -10.83 -13.17
CA MET A 104 -1.20 -11.53 -14.46
C MET A 104 -1.90 -12.88 -14.31
#